data_AF-A0A9P5PTH4-F1
#
_entry.id   AF-A0A9P5PTH4-F1
#
_cell.length_a   1.000
_cell.length_b   1.000
_cell.length_c   1.000
_cell.angle_alpha   90.00
_cell.angle_beta   90.00
_cell.angle_gamma   90.00
#
_symmetry.space_group_name_H-M   'P 1'
#
loop_
_entity.id
_entity.type
_entity.pdbx_description
1 polymer ?
#
loop_
_entity_poly.entity_id
_entity_poly.type
_entity_poly.pdbx_seq_one_letter_code
_entity_poly.pdbx_strand_id
1 'polypeptide(L)' 'RYLFQKFVAIDANFRLRNKHVSSQAKNPTLGDGFAYFVPYNDYIEWVKRFVDQAEVKGLL' A
#
# COMPACT_ATOMS: atom_id res chain seq x y z
N ARG A 1 -10.87 26.92 -0.23
CA ARG A 1 -11.12 26.17 1.04
C ARG A 1 -11.68 24.80 0.66
N TYR A 2 -11.02 23.71 1.05
CA TYR A 2 -11.44 22.35 0.69
C TYR A 2 -12.51 21.82 1.66
N LEU A 3 -13.72 21.59 1.16
CA LEU A 3 -14.88 21.12 1.97
C LEU A 3 -14.62 19.81 2.73
N PHE A 4 -13.73 18.96 2.22
CA PHE A 4 -13.51 17.60 2.73
C PHE A 4 -12.17 17.40 3.46
N GLN A 5 -11.43 18.48 3.74
CA GLN A 5 -10.08 18.39 4.32
C GLN A 5 -10.04 17.59 5.63
N LYS A 6 -11.06 17.72 6.49
CA LYS A 6 -11.14 16.99 7.76
C LYS A 6 -11.33 15.49 7.54
N PHE A 7 -12.17 15.08 6.59
CA PHE A 7 -12.39 13.68 6.27
C PHE A 7 -11.14 13.03 5.68
N VAL A 8 -10.43 13.74 4.79
CA VAL A 8 -9.14 13.28 4.23
C VAL A 8 -8.09 13.13 5.33
N ALA A 9 -8.00 14.09 6.26
CA ALA A 9 -7.05 14.00 7.37
C ALA A 9 -7.32 12.81 8.29
N ILE A 10 -8.59 12.52 8.56
CA ILE A 10 -8.99 11.35 9.38
C ILE A 10 -8.63 10.04 8.67
N ASP A 11 -8.98 9.89 7.39
CA ASP A 11 -8.64 8.71 6.59
C ASP A 11 -7.12 8.49 6.49
N ALA A 12 -6.35 9.57 6.28
CA ALA A 12 -4.89 9.52 6.27
C ALA A 12 -4.30 9.03 7.61
N ASN A 13 -4.83 9.52 8.74
CA ASN A 13 -4.38 9.09 10.07
C ASN A 13 -4.65 7.59 10.31
N PHE A 14 -5.80 7.07 9.87
CA PHE A 14 -6.10 5.64 9.97
C PHE A 14 -5.16 4.80 9.10
N ARG A 15 -4.91 5.21 7.85
CA ARG A 15 -3.95 4.53 6.96
C ARG A 15 -2.55 4.53 7.54
N LEU A 16 -2.11 5.64 8.13
CA LEU A 16 -0.80 5.76 8.78
C LEU A 16 -0.67 4.83 9.99
N ARG A 17 -1.67 4.83 10.88
CA ARG A 17 -1.72 3.93 12.03
C ARG A 17 -1.73 2.47 11.59
N ASN A 18 -2.51 2.14 10.56
CA ASN A 18 -2.57 0.78 10.02
C ASN A 18 -1.24 0.36 9.39
N LYS A 19 -0.54 1.25 8.67
CA LYS A 19 0.81 1.00 8.14
C LYS A 19 1.84 0.76 9.26
N HIS A 20 1.69 1.43 10.40
CA HIS A 20 2.58 1.24 11.55
C HIS A 20 2.28 -0.06 12.33
N VAL A 21 1.00 -0.37 12.52
CA VAL A 21 0.57 -1.49 13.40
C VAL A 21 0.48 -2.82 12.65
N SER A 22 0.27 -2.77 11.33
CA SER A 22 0.04 -3.93 10.46
C SER A 22 1.11 -4.03 9.37
N SER A 23 1.60 -5.23 9.16
CA SER A 23 2.47 -5.60 8.03
C SER A 23 1.95 -6.91 7.45
N GLN A 24 2.30 -7.22 6.20
CA GLN A 24 1.95 -8.52 5.60
C GLN A 24 2.46 -9.70 6.44
N ALA A 25 3.63 -9.56 7.08
CA ALA A 25 4.18 -10.58 7.98
C ALA A 25 3.35 -10.78 9.26
N LYS A 26 2.73 -9.71 9.78
CA LYS A 26 1.96 -9.74 11.02
C LYS A 26 0.47 -10.04 10.79
N ASN A 27 -0.07 -9.57 9.69
CA ASN A 27 -1.46 -9.74 9.28
C ASN A 27 -1.50 -10.06 7.78
N PRO A 28 -1.29 -11.34 7.39
CA PRO A 28 -1.36 -11.74 6.00
C PRO A 28 -2.76 -11.48 5.43
N THR A 29 -2.84 -10.98 4.21
CA THR A 29 -4.11 -10.81 3.50
C THR A 29 -4.80 -12.15 3.28
N LEU A 30 -6.13 -12.19 3.47
CA LEU A 30 -6.96 -13.41 3.38
C LEU A 30 -6.85 -14.10 2.01
N GLY A 31 -6.58 -13.33 0.96
CA GLY A 31 -6.27 -13.85 -0.36
C GLY A 31 -5.04 -13.15 -0.91
N ASP A 32 -3.99 -13.92 -1.15
CA ASP A 32 -2.83 -13.43 -1.85
C ASP A 32 -3.16 -13.25 -3.35
N GLY A 33 -2.76 -12.12 -3.91
CA GLY A 33 -2.86 -11.89 -5.35
C GLY A 33 -4.23 -11.65 -5.95
N PHE A 34 -5.32 -11.58 -5.18
CA PHE A 34 -6.67 -11.37 -5.75
C PHE A 34 -6.88 -10.04 -6.48
N ALA A 35 -6.08 -9.02 -6.18
CA ALA A 35 -6.19 -7.72 -6.88
C ALA A 35 -5.63 -7.77 -8.31
N TYR A 36 -4.61 -8.60 -8.55
CA TYR A 36 -3.86 -8.63 -9.82
C TYR A 36 -3.76 -10.03 -10.43
N PHE A 37 -4.46 -11.01 -9.85
CA PHE A 37 -4.38 -12.43 -10.19
C PHE A 37 -2.97 -13.02 -10.19
N VAL A 38 -2.04 -12.39 -9.44
CA VAL A 38 -0.63 -12.79 -9.33
C VAL A 38 -0.25 -12.76 -7.85
N PRO A 39 0.48 -13.78 -7.33
CA PRO A 39 0.96 -13.76 -5.95
C PRO A 39 1.70 -12.47 -5.60
N TYR A 40 1.50 -11.95 -4.39
CA TYR A 40 2.04 -10.67 -3.95
C TYR A 40 3.56 -10.63 -4.03
N ASN A 41 4.23 -11.73 -3.67
CA ASN A 41 5.70 -11.80 -3.71
C ASN A 41 6.23 -11.64 -5.14
N ASP A 42 5.68 -12.38 -6.09
CA ASP A 42 6.08 -12.32 -7.50
C ASP A 42 5.81 -10.92 -8.09
N TYR A 43 4.67 -10.34 -7.73
CA TYR A 43 4.33 -8.98 -8.11
C TYR A 43 5.33 -7.96 -7.55
N ILE A 44 5.68 -8.04 -6.26
CA ILE A 44 6.64 -7.13 -5.62
C ILE A 44 8.04 -7.27 -6.23
N GLU A 45 8.49 -8.48 -6.56
CA GLU A 45 9.75 -8.68 -7.27
C GLU A 45 9.76 -8.04 -8.66
N TRP A 46 8.64 -8.13 -9.37
CA TRP A 46 8.48 -7.45 -10.66
C TRP A 46 8.51 -5.92 -10.49
N VAL A 47 7.78 -5.37 -9.52
CA VAL A 47 7.72 -3.93 -9.23
C VAL A 47 9.10 -3.37 -8.85
N LYS A 48 9.93 -4.14 -8.13
CA LYS A 48 11.29 -3.73 -7.76
C LYS A 48 12.18 -3.40 -8.97
N ARG A 49 11.89 -3.92 -10.16
CA ARG A 49 12.63 -3.61 -11.40
C ARG A 49 12.38 -2.21 -11.92
N PHE A 50 11.38 -1.51 -11.38
CA PHE A 50 10.94 -0.19 -11.81
C PHE A 50 11.13 0.88 -10.72
N VAL A 51 11.90 0.58 -9.66
CA VAL A 51 12.14 1.49 -8.51
C VAL A 51 12.74 2.83 -8.95
N ASP A 52 13.48 2.86 -10.05
CA ASP A 52 14.07 4.09 -10.60
C ASP A 52 13.03 5.05 -11.19
N GLN A 53 11.80 4.58 -11.43
CA GLN A 53 10.70 5.41 -11.89
C GLN A 53 10.11 6.22 -10.74
N ALA A 54 9.94 7.53 -10.96
CA ALA A 54 9.47 8.47 -9.93
C ALA A 54 8.12 8.08 -9.31
N GLU A 55 7.25 7.41 -10.07
CA GLU A 55 5.93 6.95 -9.63
C GLU A 55 6.01 5.77 -8.64
N VAL A 56 7.01 4.89 -8.80
CA VAL A 56 7.16 3.66 -8.00
C VAL A 56 7.97 3.91 -6.73
N LYS A 57 8.88 4.89 -6.76
CA LYS A 57 9.80 5.20 -5.64
C LYS A 57 9.12 5.49 -4.30
N GLY A 58 7.86 5.93 -4.29
CA GLY A 58 7.10 6.20 -3.05
C GLY A 58 6.17 5.06 -2.59
N LEU A 59 6.07 3.98 -3.37
CA LEU A 59 5.10 2.89 -3.14
C LEU A 59 5.70 1.67 -2.45
N LEU A 60 7.01 1.44 -2.59
CA LEU A 60 7.77 0.41 -1.87
C LEU A 60 8.30 0.97 -0.53
#